data_AF-A0A959TCV4-F1
#
_entry.id   AF-A0A959TCV4-F1
#
_cell.length_a   1.000
_cell.length_b   1.000
_cell.length_c   1.000
_cell.angle_alpha   90.00
_cell.angle_beta   90.00
_cell.angle_gamma   90.00
#
_symmetry.space_group_name_H-M   'P 1'
#
loop_
_entity.id
_entity.type
_entity.pdbx_description
1 polymer ?
#
loop_
_entity_poly.entity_id
_entity_poly.type
_entity_poly.pdbx_seq_one_letter_code
_entity_poly.pdbx_strand_id
1 'polypeptide(L)' 'DVDIRTHTLGVDTLVPLGLLINEVISNALKYAFRGRDEGRISVFLDGNEEGGLHLRIGDNGVGLPGRDKWDR' A
#
# COMPACT_ATOMS: atom_id res chain seq x y z
N ASP A 1 -5.30 8.14 -4.74
CA ASP A 1 -4.78 9.30 -3.99
C ASP A 1 -3.38 8.99 -3.48
N VAL A 2 -2.43 9.92 -3.68
CA VAL A 2 -1.05 9.75 -3.22
C VAL A 2 -0.63 11.04 -2.52
N ASP A 3 -0.19 10.94 -1.27
CA ASP A 3 0.29 12.06 -0.46
C ASP A 3 1.54 11.63 0.31
N ILE A 4 2.66 12.32 0.07
CA ILE A 4 3.97 11.98 0.62
C ILE A 4 4.52 13.23 1.29
N ARG A 5 4.65 13.16 2.62
CA ARG A 5 5.08 14.24 3.51
C ARG A 5 6.29 13.81 4.31
N THR A 6 7.35 13.47 3.58
CA THR A 6 8.64 13.10 4.15
C THR A 6 9.76 13.82 3.41
N HIS A 7 10.93 13.91 4.04
CA HIS A 7 12.12 14.52 3.46
C HIS A 7 12.90 13.46 2.65
N THR A 8 14.19 13.68 2.44
CA THR A 8 15.08 12.68 1.82
C THR A 8 15.07 11.39 2.65
N LEU A 9 14.84 10.26 1.98
CA LEU A 9 14.98 8.93 2.53
C LEU A 9 16.22 8.27 1.93
N GLY A 10 16.93 7.47 2.73
CA GLY A 10 18.03 6.66 2.24
C GLY A 10 17.54 5.61 1.23
N VAL A 11 18.43 5.22 0.31
CA VAL A 11 18.12 4.17 -0.69
C VAL A 11 17.75 2.85 0.02
N ASP A 12 18.43 2.54 1.11
CA ASP A 12 18.17 1.33 1.91
C ASP A 12 16.75 1.29 2.50
N THR A 13 16.12 2.45 2.70
CA THR A 13 14.74 2.59 3.14
C THR A 13 13.77 2.64 1.96
N LEU A 14 14.14 3.35 0.89
CA LEU A 14 13.29 3.52 -0.30
C LEU A 14 13.05 2.22 -1.06
N VAL A 15 14.08 1.37 -1.19
CA VAL A 15 13.98 0.10 -1.92
C VAL A 15 12.90 -0.82 -1.32
N PRO A 16 12.93 -1.17 -0.02
CA PRO A 16 11.90 -2.02 0.57
C PRO A 16 10.52 -1.35 0.60
N LEU A 17 10.44 -0.02 0.82
CA LEU A 17 9.17 0.71 0.74
C LEU A 17 8.54 0.63 -0.66
N GLY A 18 9.34 0.84 -1.70
CA GLY A 18 8.90 0.76 -3.09
C GLY A 18 8.38 -0.62 -3.45
N LEU A 19 9.06 -1.68 -2.99
CA LEU A 19 8.60 -3.06 -3.18
C LEU A 19 7.27 -3.32 -2.46
N LEU A 20 7.15 -2.90 -1.20
CA LEU A 20 5.92 -3.10 -0.42
C LEU A 20 4.73 -2.39 -1.05
N ILE A 21 4.91 -1.13 -1.46
CA ILE A 21 3.89 -0.35 -2.16
C ILE A 21 3.52 -1.03 -3.49
N ASN A 22 4.51 -1.47 -4.27
CA ASN A 22 4.27 -2.14 -5.55
C ASN A 22 3.46 -3.43 -5.40
N GLU A 23 3.76 -4.26 -4.40
CA GLU A 23 3.03 -5.50 -4.16
C GLU A 23 1.57 -5.23 -3.77
N VAL A 24 1.33 -4.26 -2.89
CA VAL A 24 -0.04 -3.91 -2.48
C VAL A 24 -0.83 -3.33 -3.66
N ILE A 25 -0.23 -2.43 -4.45
CA ILE A 25 -0.87 -1.88 -5.66
C ILE A 25 -1.17 -3.00 -6.66
N SER A 26 -0.19 -3.87 -6.91
CA SER A 26 -0.35 -5.01 -7.82
C SER A 26 -1.47 -5.94 -7.37
N ASN A 27 -1.60 -6.19 -6.07
CA ASN A 27 -2.67 -7.01 -5.51
C ASN A 27 -4.04 -6.33 -5.63
N ALA A 28 -4.13 -5.03 -5.38
CA ALA A 28 -5.37 -4.28 -5.56
C ALA A 28 -5.87 -4.35 -7.02
N LEU A 29 -4.98 -4.11 -7.98
CA LEU A 29 -5.29 -4.20 -9.41
C LEU A 29 -5.67 -5.61 -9.85
N LYS A 30 -4.96 -6.63 -9.36
CA LYS A 30 -5.20 -8.03 -9.73
C LYS A 30 -6.49 -8.58 -9.14
N TYR A 31 -6.84 -8.21 -7.90
CA TYR A 31 -7.85 -8.91 -7.10
C TYR A 31 -8.96 -7.99 -6.58
N ALA A 32 -8.60 -6.84 -6.02
CA ALA A 32 -9.56 -6.01 -5.28
C ALA A 32 -10.62 -5.33 -6.16
N PHE A 33 -10.31 -5.08 -7.44
CA PHE A 33 -11.21 -4.41 -8.38
C PHE A 33 -11.79 -5.31 -9.47
N ARG A 34 -11.69 -6.64 -9.36
CA ARG A 34 -12.29 -7.55 -10.35
C ARG A 34 -13.81 -7.34 -10.43
N GLY A 35 -14.33 -7.15 -11.65
CA GLY A 35 -15.76 -6.94 -11.89
C GLY A 35 -16.27 -5.57 -11.45
N ARG A 36 -15.37 -4.60 -11.24
CA ARG A 36 -15.71 -3.20 -10.95
C ARG A 36 -15.18 -2.31 -12.07
N ASP A 37 -15.97 -1.31 -12.45
CA ASP A 37 -15.59 -0.34 -13.48
C ASP A 37 -14.65 0.74 -12.93
N GLU A 38 -14.64 0.93 -11.61
CA GLU A 38 -13.77 1.88 -10.92
C GLU A 38 -13.30 1.37 -9.55
N GLY A 39 -12.17 1.92 -9.12
CA GLY A 39 -11.52 1.62 -7.85
C GLY A 39 -10.57 2.74 -7.45
N ARG A 40 -10.32 2.87 -6.15
CA ARG A 40 -9.43 3.86 -5.56
C ARG A 40 -8.39 3.14 -4.71
N ILE A 41 -7.14 3.44 -5.01
CA ILE A 41 -6.00 3.11 -4.15
C ILE A 41 -5.53 4.41 -3.50
N SER A 42 -5.21 4.35 -2.21
CA SER A 42 -4.71 5.47 -1.44
C SER A 42 -3.38 5.12 -0.80
N VAL A 43 -2.37 5.97 -1.00
CA VAL A 43 -1.03 5.84 -0.40
C VAL A 43 -0.70 7.13 0.34
N PHE A 44 -0.40 7.01 1.62
CA PHE A 44 0.04 8.10 2.46
C PHE A 44 1.35 7.71 3.12
N LEU A 45 2.36 8.57 3.02
CA LEU A 45 3.63 8.39 3.70
C LEU A 45 3.98 9.69 4.44
N ASP A 46 4.17 9.62 5.76
CA ASP A 46 4.64 10.75 6.56
C ASP A 46 5.73 10.30 7.57
N GLY A 47 6.40 11.26 8.19
CA GLY A 47 7.50 11.03 9.12
C GLY A 47 8.89 11.17 8.49
N ASN A 48 9.92 10.68 9.18
CA ASN A 48 11.32 10.71 8.74
C ASN A 48 12.12 9.53 9.32
N GLU A 49 13.37 9.36 8.90
CA GLU A 49 14.19 8.20 9.34
C GLU A 49 14.58 8.25 10.84
N GLU A 50 14.62 9.43 11.46
CA GLU A 50 14.94 9.59 12.88
C GLU A 50 13.75 9.26 13.80
N GLY A 51 12.54 9.69 13.41
CA GLY A 51 11.30 9.56 14.17
C GLY A 51 10.40 8.40 13.73
N GLY A 52 10.81 7.68 12.69
CA GLY A 52 10.03 6.62 12.07
C GLY A 52 9.14 7.11 10.92
N LEU A 53 8.84 6.18 10.03
CA LEU A 53 7.97 6.40 8.87
C LEU A 53 6.61 5.74 9.10
N HIS A 54 5.55 6.47 8.79
CA HIS A 54 4.19 5.96 8.81
C HIS A 54 3.67 5.82 7.38
N LEU A 55 3.66 4.59 6.89
CA LEU A 55 3.04 4.23 5.62
C LEU A 55 1.61 3.74 5.86
N ARG A 56 0.63 4.44 5.28
CA ARG A 56 -0.76 3.96 5.19
C ARG A 56 -1.08 3.71 3.73
N ILE A 57 -1.42 2.47 3.41
CA ILE A 57 -1.82 2.06 2.06
C ILE A 57 -3.14 1.28 2.14
N GLY A 58 -4.04 1.51 1.20
CA GLY A 58 -5.30 0.80 1.14
C GLY A 58 -6.03 0.98 -0.18
N ASP A 59 -7.01 0.12 -0.41
CA ASP A 59 -7.92 0.17 -1.54
C ASP A 59 -9.38 0.14 -1.05
N ASN A 60 -10.31 0.54 -1.92
CA ASN A 60 -11.75 0.45 -1.67
C ASN A 60 -12.42 -0.71 -2.43
N GLY A 61 -11.66 -1.77 -2.72
CA GLY A 61 -12.08 -2.93 -3.48
C GLY A 61 -12.99 -3.87 -2.68
N VAL A 62 -13.07 -5.11 -3.13
CA VAL A 62 -13.95 -6.14 -2.53
C VAL A 62 -13.49 -6.65 -1.16
N GLY A 63 -12.32 -6.20 -0.70
CA GLY A 63 -11.71 -6.62 0.56
C GLY A 63 -11.04 -7.99 0.47
N LEU A 64 -10.34 -8.36 1.55
CA LEU A 64 -9.71 -9.67 1.67
C LEU A 64 -10.78 -10.75 1.96
N PRO A 65 -10.57 -12.00 1.50
CA PRO A 65 -11.42 -13.11 1.92
C PRO A 65 -11.40 -13.25 3.45
N GLY A 66 -12.51 -13.72 4.02
CA GLY A 66 -12.62 -13.97 5.47
C GLY A 66 -11.49 -14.86 6.00
N ARG A 67 -11.12 -14.66 7.28
CA ARG A 67 -9.97 -15.30 7.94
C ARG A 67 -9.94 -16.83 7.82
N ASP A 68 -11.08 -17.48 7.61
CA ASP A 68 -11.21 -18.92 7.41
C ASP A 68 -10.45 -19.46 6.17
N LYS A 69 -9.96 -18.58 5.28
CA LYS A 69 -9.16 -18.93 4.10
C LYS A 69 -7.66 -18.64 4.23
N TRP A 70 -7.21 -18.03 5.33
CA TRP A 70 -5.79 -17.70 5.54
C TRP A 70 -5.00 -18.84 6.22
N ASP A 71 -5.68 -19.71 6.98
CA ASP A 71 -5.10 -20.87 7.66
C ASP A 71 -5.01 -22.14 6.79
N ARG A 72 -4.85 -22.01 5.46
CA ARG A 72 -4.64 -23.17 4.57
C ARG A 72 -3.30 -23.11 3.85
#